data_AF-A0A535NCB8-F1
#
_entry.id   AF-A0A535NCB8-F1
#
_cell.length_a   1.000
_cell.length_b   1.000
_cell.length_c   1.000
_cell.angle_alpha   90.00
_cell.angle_beta   90.00
_cell.angle_gamma   90.00
#
_symmetry.space_group_name_H-M   'P 1'
#
loop_
_entity.id
_entity.type
_entity.pdbx_description
1 polymer ?
#
loop_
_entity_poly.entity_id
_entity_poly.type
_entity_poly.pdbx_seq_one_letter_code
_entity_poly.pdbx_strand_id
1 'polypeptide(L)'
;MNRAERLARLLRVLAAIIAEPGLNPLELAEKAGVSERTLRRDLAQLRDLGYEVAYTSGYEVQEKLNLEGRGKKAARPRGDDALLQAVAHAVEAAGLWRDTTPASVSAPRKRPRRPTGPRPLVLIPSGHGDADFIYATGMDVESALYIRPASGDDILVASPLEIDRARAESRAARILSFRDAGYAELGPYRSYSVLAAKLLREQGQAEARVSPRLQAGYLEALRDAGLDVEVDQSLFEAERRHKTRDEADKIRHAQQAAEKAMTEIVRLLARGEIREGLLWADGKPMTSEWLYARASLLLAELG
;
A
#
# COMPACT_ATOMS: atom_id res chain seq x y z
N MET A 1 -33.95 18.46 -15.28
CA MET A 1 -33.01 17.83 -14.35
C MET A 1 -32.21 18.91 -13.63
N ASN A 2 -32.31 18.97 -12.31
CA ASN A 2 -31.59 19.92 -11.46
C ASN A 2 -30.09 19.55 -11.39
N ARG A 3 -29.19 20.51 -11.09
CA ARG A 3 -27.75 20.27 -10.92
C ARG A 3 -27.46 19.15 -9.92
N ALA A 4 -28.24 19.06 -8.84
CA ALA A 4 -28.12 18.02 -7.82
C ALA A 4 -28.42 16.61 -8.37
N GLU A 5 -29.47 16.45 -9.18
CA GLU A 5 -29.84 15.17 -9.80
C GLU A 5 -28.79 14.71 -10.83
N ARG A 6 -28.20 15.66 -11.56
CA ARG A 6 -27.09 15.39 -12.49
C ARG A 6 -25.85 14.88 -11.74
N LEU A 7 -25.51 15.51 -10.62
CA LEU A 7 -24.37 15.13 -9.79
C LEU A 7 -24.60 13.75 -9.15
N ALA A 8 -25.77 13.51 -8.57
CA ALA A 8 -26.13 12.21 -8.01
C ALA A 8 -26.03 11.08 -9.05
N ARG A 9 -26.41 11.36 -10.31
CA ARG A 9 -26.26 10.41 -11.41
C ARG A 9 -24.80 10.15 -11.79
N LEU A 10 -23.97 11.20 -11.90
CA LEU A 10 -22.53 11.03 -12.15
C LEU A 10 -21.85 10.19 -11.05
N LEU A 11 -22.23 10.42 -9.80
CA LEU A 11 -21.72 9.64 -8.66
C LEU A 11 -22.15 8.17 -8.72
N ARG A 12 -23.39 7.87 -9.15
CA ARG A 12 -23.84 6.48 -9.36
C ARG A 12 -23.07 5.78 -10.47
N VAL A 13 -22.84 6.47 -11.59
CA VAL A 13 -22.01 5.94 -12.68
C VAL A 13 -20.58 5.68 -12.21
N LEU A 14 -19.99 6.62 -11.47
CA LEU A 14 -18.63 6.47 -10.91
C LEU A 14 -18.55 5.32 -9.89
N ALA A 15 -19.54 5.20 -9.00
CA ALA A 15 -19.61 4.12 -8.01
C ALA A 15 -19.73 2.75 -8.69
N ALA A 16 -20.50 2.64 -9.78
CA ALA A 16 -20.63 1.41 -10.55
C ALA A 16 -19.31 1.00 -11.22
N ILE A 17 -18.53 1.96 -11.73
CA ILE A 17 -17.21 1.73 -12.32
C ILE A 17 -16.20 1.26 -11.27
N ILE A 18 -16.20 1.86 -10.08
CA ILE A 18 -15.27 1.51 -8.98
C ILE A 18 -15.61 0.13 -8.41
N ALA A 19 -16.90 -0.18 -8.27
CA ALA A 19 -17.33 -1.46 -7.71
C ALA A 19 -16.93 -2.64 -8.61
N GLU A 20 -17.03 -2.50 -9.93
CA GLU A 20 -16.72 -3.55 -10.91
C GLU A 20 -16.02 -2.96 -12.14
N PRO A 21 -14.68 -2.90 -12.14
CA PRO A 21 -13.90 -2.46 -13.30
C PRO A 21 -14.08 -3.41 -14.49
N GLY A 22 -14.17 -2.85 -15.71
CA GLY A 22 -14.20 -3.63 -16.95
C GLY A 22 -15.59 -4.03 -17.45
N LEU A 23 -16.67 -3.56 -16.81
CA LEU A 23 -18.03 -3.71 -17.34
C LEU A 23 -18.17 -3.11 -18.73
N ASN A 24 -18.92 -3.77 -19.60
CA ASN A 24 -19.25 -3.21 -20.91
C ASN A 24 -20.26 -2.06 -20.75
N PRO A 25 -20.37 -1.14 -21.74
CA PRO A 25 -21.25 0.03 -21.63
C PRO A 25 -22.74 -0.28 -21.41
N LEU A 26 -23.22 -1.45 -21.85
CA LEU A 26 -24.62 -1.84 -21.70
C LEU A 26 -24.92 -2.25 -20.25
N GLU A 27 -24.07 -3.10 -19.68
CA GLU A 27 -24.14 -3.53 -18.28
C GLU A 27 -23.97 -2.34 -17.32
N LEU A 28 -23.04 -1.43 -17.65
CA LEU A 28 -22.81 -0.22 -16.86
C LEU A 28 -24.03 0.72 -16.89
N ALA A 29 -24.72 0.83 -18.03
CA ALA A 29 -25.91 1.65 -18.18
C ALA A 29 -27.09 1.08 -17.37
N GLU A 30 -27.31 -0.23 -17.48
CA GLU A 30 -28.34 -0.95 -16.72
C GLU A 30 -28.12 -0.80 -15.21
N LYS A 31 -26.90 -1.02 -14.74
CA LYS A 31 -26.54 -0.96 -13.32
C LYS A 31 -26.59 0.45 -12.75
N ALA A 32 -26.24 1.46 -13.54
CA ALA A 32 -26.37 2.85 -13.17
C ALA A 32 -27.83 3.37 -13.29
N GLY A 33 -28.75 2.57 -13.83
CA GLY A 33 -30.16 2.93 -14.03
C GLY A 33 -30.34 4.07 -15.04
N VAL A 34 -29.49 4.14 -16.07
CA VAL A 34 -29.49 5.21 -17.09
C VAL A 34 -29.49 4.63 -18.50
N SER A 35 -29.93 5.42 -19.48
CA SER A 35 -29.80 5.01 -20.88
C SER A 35 -28.34 5.08 -21.35
N GLU A 36 -27.96 4.26 -22.32
CA GLU A 36 -26.60 4.24 -22.88
C GLU A 36 -26.16 5.62 -23.41
N ARG A 37 -27.07 6.37 -24.04
CA ARG A 37 -26.83 7.75 -24.48
C ARG A 37 -26.50 8.69 -23.30
N THR A 38 -27.15 8.48 -22.16
CA THR A 38 -26.90 9.27 -20.94
C THR A 38 -25.59 8.87 -20.29
N LEU A 39 -25.30 7.56 -20.24
CA LEU A 39 -24.03 7.02 -19.78
C LEU A 39 -22.85 7.62 -20.57
N ARG A 40 -22.89 7.58 -21.90
CA ARG A 40 -21.82 8.16 -22.75
C ARG A 40 -21.57 9.64 -22.46
N ARG A 41 -22.64 10.41 -22.23
CA ARG A 41 -22.55 11.84 -21.89
C ARG A 41 -21.94 12.06 -20.50
N ASP A 42 -22.32 11.24 -19.54
CA ASP A 42 -21.83 11.32 -18.17
C ASP A 42 -20.36 10.86 -18.06
N LEU A 43 -19.96 9.82 -18.82
CA LEU A 43 -18.56 9.38 -18.95
C LEU A 43 -17.66 10.46 -19.55
N ALA A 44 -18.12 11.15 -20.61
CA ALA A 44 -17.39 12.28 -21.18
C ALA A 44 -17.20 13.40 -20.15
N GLN A 45 -18.22 13.67 -19.35
CA GLN A 45 -18.14 14.68 -18.29
C GLN A 45 -17.19 14.26 -17.16
N LEU A 46 -17.14 12.99 -16.79
CA LEU A 46 -16.17 12.48 -15.80
C LEU A 46 -14.73 12.61 -16.30
N ARG A 47 -14.49 12.35 -17.58
CA ARG A 47 -13.18 12.56 -18.21
C ARG A 47 -12.77 14.03 -18.21
N ASP A 48 -13.69 14.95 -18.52
CA ASP A 48 -13.44 16.40 -18.45
C ASP A 48 -13.12 16.86 -17.01
N LEU A 49 -13.61 16.14 -16.00
CA LEU A 49 -13.30 16.34 -14.59
C LEU A 49 -11.99 15.67 -14.13
N GLY A 50 -11.28 14.97 -15.03
CA GLY A 50 -9.99 14.36 -14.76
C GLY A 50 -10.05 12.94 -14.19
N TYR A 51 -11.20 12.28 -14.24
CA TYR A 51 -11.28 10.85 -13.94
C TYR A 51 -10.89 10.04 -15.18
N GLU A 52 -9.82 9.25 -15.08
CA GLU A 52 -9.43 8.29 -16.12
C GLU A 52 -10.43 7.12 -16.11
N VAL A 53 -11.43 7.19 -16.97
CA VAL A 53 -12.43 6.13 -17.11
C VAL A 53 -12.17 5.35 -18.39
N ALA A 54 -11.60 4.15 -18.26
CA ALA A 54 -11.47 3.19 -19.35
C ALA A 54 -12.68 2.24 -19.35
N TYR A 55 -13.29 2.02 -20.51
CA TYR A 55 -14.31 0.98 -20.69
C TYR A 55 -13.99 0.15 -21.93
N THR A 56 -14.19 -1.16 -21.83
CA THR A 56 -13.96 -2.11 -22.91
C THR A 56 -15.25 -2.19 -23.74
N SER A 57 -15.27 -1.50 -24.88
CA SER A 57 -16.14 -1.92 -25.98
C SER A 57 -15.54 -3.23 -26.51
N GLY A 58 -16.34 -4.31 -26.63
CA GLY A 58 -15.87 -5.66 -26.98
C GLY A 58 -15.29 -5.84 -28.39
N TYR A 59 -14.59 -4.85 -28.94
CA TYR A 59 -13.69 -4.94 -30.08
C TYR A 59 -12.43 -4.13 -29.75
N GLU A 60 -11.27 -4.76 -29.92
CA GLU A 60 -9.96 -4.16 -29.68
C GLU A 60 -9.76 -2.82 -30.44
N VAL A 61 -9.03 -1.90 -29.81
CA VAL A 61 -7.84 -1.18 -30.34
C VAL A 61 -7.81 0.32 -29.97
N GLN A 62 -6.77 0.65 -29.19
CA GLN A 62 -5.94 1.87 -29.13
C GLN A 62 -6.60 3.25 -29.05
N GLU A 63 -6.57 3.83 -27.84
CA GLU A 63 -5.96 5.16 -27.72
C GLU A 63 -4.53 4.99 -27.20
N LYS A 64 -3.57 5.43 -28.01
CA LYS A 64 -2.15 5.42 -27.71
C LYS A 64 -1.89 6.23 -26.43
N LEU A 65 -1.10 5.63 -25.55
CA LEU A 65 -0.41 6.30 -24.46
C LEU A 65 0.20 7.61 -24.97
N ASN A 66 -0.22 8.74 -24.41
CA ASN A 66 0.44 10.01 -24.67
C ASN A 66 1.75 10.04 -23.87
N LEU A 67 2.84 9.52 -24.46
CA LEU A 67 4.18 9.47 -23.88
C LEU A 67 4.87 10.85 -23.80
N GLU A 68 4.22 11.90 -24.29
CA GLU A 68 4.63 13.28 -24.04
C GLU A 68 3.71 13.90 -22.98
N GLY A 69 4.21 13.93 -21.75
CA GLY A 69 3.51 14.50 -20.61
C GLY A 69 3.11 15.95 -20.87
N ARG A 70 1.82 16.19 -21.08
CA ARG A 70 1.11 17.47 -20.85
C ARG A 70 -0.40 17.27 -21.00
N GLY A 71 -1.02 16.64 -20.01
CA GLY A 71 -2.43 16.89 -19.71
C GLY A 71 -2.56 18.27 -19.06
N LYS A 72 -3.25 19.20 -19.71
CA LYS A 72 -3.51 20.55 -19.15
C LYS A 72 -4.10 20.44 -17.74
N LYS A 73 -3.34 20.82 -16.71
CA LYS A 73 -3.90 21.10 -15.38
C LYS A 73 -4.85 22.29 -15.50
N ALA A 74 -6.15 22.04 -15.57
CA ALA A 74 -7.14 23.08 -15.29
C ALA A 74 -7.02 23.47 -13.81
N ALA A 75 -6.95 24.76 -13.53
CA ALA A 75 -6.88 25.28 -12.16
C ALA A 75 -8.15 24.90 -11.38
N ARG A 76 -7.97 24.38 -10.15
CA ARG A 76 -9.05 24.11 -9.18
C ARG A 76 -9.85 25.41 -8.91
N PRO A 77 -11.17 25.47 -9.16
CA PRO A 77 -11.98 26.58 -8.72
C PRO A 77 -12.38 26.41 -7.24
N ARG A 78 -12.43 27.53 -6.50
CA ARG A 78 -12.90 27.68 -5.10
C ARG A 78 -14.31 27.13 -4.77
N GLY A 79 -14.99 26.46 -5.71
CA GLY A 79 -16.33 25.90 -5.53
C GLY A 79 -16.37 24.51 -4.88
N ASP A 80 -15.21 23.88 -4.67
CA ASP A 80 -15.11 22.49 -4.17
C ASP A 80 -15.52 22.34 -2.69
N ASP A 81 -15.36 23.37 -1.86
CA ASP A 81 -15.78 23.34 -0.45
C ASP A 81 -17.31 23.32 -0.30
N ALA A 82 -18.02 24.04 -1.18
CA ALA A 82 -19.48 24.03 -1.24
C ALA A 82 -20.01 22.69 -1.76
N LEU A 83 -19.26 22.05 -2.67
CA LEU A 83 -19.59 20.72 -3.18
C LEU A 83 -19.39 19.65 -2.10
N LEU A 84 -18.30 19.72 -1.34
CA LEU A 84 -18.02 18.84 -0.20
C LEU A 84 -19.06 19.00 0.92
N GLN A 85 -19.45 20.23 1.26
CA GLN A 85 -20.52 20.46 2.24
C GLN A 85 -21.88 20.00 1.75
N ALA A 86 -22.22 20.23 0.47
CA ALA A 86 -23.47 19.75 -0.10
C ALA A 86 -23.52 18.21 -0.15
N VAL A 87 -22.39 17.55 -0.42
CA VAL A 87 -22.25 16.09 -0.36
C VAL A 87 -22.40 15.58 1.09
N ALA A 88 -21.77 16.23 2.07
CA ALA A 88 -21.91 15.87 3.47
C ALA A 88 -23.36 15.98 3.97
N HIS A 89 -24.03 17.09 3.67
CA HIS A 89 -25.45 17.30 4.01
C HIS A 89 -26.38 16.30 3.30
N ALA A 90 -26.11 15.97 2.03
CA ALA A 90 -26.92 15.01 1.28
C ALA A 90 -26.76 13.57 1.79
N VAL A 91 -25.55 13.20 2.24
CA VAL A 91 -25.27 11.89 2.85
C VAL A 91 -25.94 11.75 4.21
N GLU A 92 -25.95 12.83 5.02
CA GLU A 92 -26.62 12.88 6.32
C GLU A 92 -28.15 12.85 6.18
N ALA A 93 -28.72 13.66 5.28
CA ALA A 93 -30.16 13.70 5.02
C ALA A 93 -30.71 12.40 4.40
N ALA A 94 -29.88 11.63 3.68
CA ALA A 94 -30.25 10.35 3.11
C ALA A 94 -30.15 9.17 4.10
N GLY A 95 -29.70 9.40 5.35
CA GLY A 95 -29.58 8.35 6.37
C GLY A 95 -28.62 7.21 5.96
N LEU A 96 -27.61 7.52 5.14
CA LEU A 96 -26.69 6.54 4.57
C LEU A 96 -25.58 6.10 5.53
N TRP A 97 -25.57 6.63 6.76
CA TRP A 97 -24.85 6.00 7.87
C TRP A 97 -25.64 4.78 8.34
N ARG A 98 -25.21 3.60 7.90
CA ARG A 98 -25.55 2.34 8.57
C ARG A 98 -24.31 1.80 9.26
N ASP A 99 -24.45 1.51 10.55
CA ASP A 99 -23.61 0.54 11.24
C ASP A 99 -23.65 -0.77 10.45
N THR A 100 -22.56 -1.10 9.78
CA THR A 100 -22.41 -2.38 9.10
C THR A 100 -22.00 -3.44 10.12
N THR A 101 -22.95 -3.90 10.93
CA THR A 101 -22.87 -5.28 11.44
C THR A 101 -23.20 -6.19 10.26
N PRO A 102 -22.27 -7.04 9.77
CA PRO A 102 -22.56 -7.84 8.58
C PRO A 102 -23.58 -8.93 8.92
N ALA A 103 -24.70 -8.94 8.18
CA ALA A 103 -25.62 -10.05 8.14
C ALA A 103 -24.92 -11.30 7.59
N SER A 104 -25.19 -12.44 8.23
CA SER A 104 -24.52 -13.72 8.02
C SER A 104 -24.68 -14.28 6.61
N VAL A 105 -23.58 -14.31 5.85
CA VAL A 105 -23.42 -15.25 4.74
C VAL A 105 -22.92 -16.57 5.33
N SER A 106 -23.59 -17.69 5.04
CA SER A 106 -23.21 -18.99 5.57
C SER A 106 -21.85 -19.42 5.00
N ALA A 107 -20.79 -19.26 5.79
CA ALA A 107 -19.47 -19.76 5.50
C ALA A 107 -19.44 -21.30 5.47
N PRO A 108 -18.56 -21.95 4.69
CA PRO A 108 -18.37 -23.40 4.78
C PRO A 108 -18.01 -23.77 6.22
N ARG A 109 -18.62 -24.86 6.71
CA ARG A 109 -18.52 -25.34 8.11
C ARG A 109 -17.08 -25.31 8.62
N LYS A 110 -16.73 -24.28 9.41
CA LYS A 110 -15.49 -24.23 10.18
C LYS A 110 -15.55 -25.30 11.28
N ARG A 111 -14.53 -26.14 11.35
CA ARG A 111 -14.30 -27.07 12.46
C ARG A 111 -14.26 -26.28 13.78
N PRO A 112 -14.69 -26.86 14.91
CA PRO A 112 -14.77 -26.14 16.17
C PRO A 112 -13.38 -25.66 16.59
N ARG A 113 -13.19 -24.34 16.64
CA ARG A 113 -11.94 -23.68 17.04
C ARG A 113 -11.76 -23.87 18.55
N ARG A 114 -10.68 -24.53 18.93
CA ARG A 114 -10.20 -24.59 20.31
C ARG A 114 -9.55 -23.25 20.66
N PRO A 115 -9.73 -22.68 21.87
CA PRO A 115 -9.13 -21.40 22.21
C PRO A 115 -7.67 -21.61 22.65
N THR A 116 -6.69 -21.08 21.90
CA THR A 116 -5.27 -21.14 22.28
C THR A 116 -4.48 -19.96 21.74
N GLY A 117 -4.24 -18.93 22.57
CA GLY A 117 -3.25 -17.86 22.33
C GLY A 117 -3.40 -17.06 21.01
N PRO A 118 -2.57 -16.02 20.80
CA PRO A 118 -2.44 -15.42 19.48
C PRO A 118 -1.77 -16.43 18.53
N ARG A 119 -2.43 -16.78 17.41
CA ARG A 119 -1.84 -17.58 16.33
C ARG A 119 -0.44 -17.05 15.95
N PRO A 120 0.54 -17.92 15.70
CA PRO A 120 1.89 -17.48 15.35
C PRO A 120 1.86 -16.67 14.05
N LEU A 121 2.78 -15.73 13.91
CA LEU A 121 2.90 -14.87 12.75
C LEU A 121 4.08 -15.34 11.90
N VAL A 122 3.87 -15.42 10.58
CA VAL A 122 4.92 -15.66 9.58
C VAL A 122 5.02 -14.42 8.68
N LEU A 123 6.24 -13.89 8.55
CA LEU A 123 6.56 -12.79 7.65
C LEU A 123 7.66 -13.21 6.69
N ILE A 124 7.43 -12.94 5.42
CA ILE A 124 8.41 -13.03 4.33
C ILE A 124 8.32 -11.69 3.62
N PRO A 125 9.42 -10.91 3.54
CA PRO A 125 9.37 -9.55 3.00
C PRO A 125 9.04 -9.60 1.51
N SER A 126 8.31 -8.60 1.01
CA SER A 126 8.08 -8.44 -0.43
C SER A 126 9.30 -7.90 -1.21
N GLY A 127 10.39 -7.63 -0.50
CA GLY A 127 11.60 -6.95 -0.96
C GLY A 127 12.06 -5.90 0.05
N HIS A 128 13.04 -5.08 -0.33
CA HIS A 128 13.49 -3.94 0.49
C HIS A 128 12.34 -2.96 0.76
N GLY A 129 12.37 -2.32 1.93
CA GLY A 129 11.36 -1.36 2.37
C GLY A 129 10.05 -2.00 2.87
N ASP A 130 10.01 -3.31 3.10
CA ASP A 130 8.83 -3.96 3.68
C ASP A 130 8.61 -3.50 5.12
N ALA A 131 7.61 -2.62 5.31
CA ALA A 131 7.33 -2.03 6.61
C ALA A 131 7.01 -3.07 7.69
N ASP A 132 6.31 -4.16 7.37
CA ASP A 132 5.91 -5.20 8.32
C ASP A 132 7.13 -5.98 8.79
N PHE A 133 8.01 -6.30 7.85
CA PHE A 133 9.27 -6.95 8.17
C PHE A 133 10.20 -6.04 8.99
N ILE A 134 10.39 -4.78 8.57
CA ILE A 134 11.23 -3.79 9.29
C ILE A 134 10.68 -3.54 10.70
N TYR A 135 9.36 -3.43 10.84
CA TYR A 135 8.75 -3.22 12.16
C TYR A 135 8.99 -4.40 13.11
N ALA A 136 8.80 -5.62 12.60
CA ALA A 136 8.95 -6.83 13.40
C ALA A 136 10.41 -7.16 13.74
N THR A 137 11.33 -6.91 12.81
CA THR A 137 12.74 -7.34 12.93
C THR A 137 13.70 -6.20 13.25
N GLY A 138 13.36 -4.95 12.91
CA GLY A 138 14.28 -3.82 12.95
C GLY A 138 15.19 -3.72 11.71
N MET A 139 15.03 -4.59 10.71
CA MET A 139 15.94 -4.70 9.58
C MET A 139 15.25 -4.54 8.22
N ASP A 140 15.97 -3.91 7.29
CA ASP A 140 15.63 -3.93 5.87
C ASP A 140 16.44 -5.00 5.13
N VAL A 141 15.74 -5.91 4.47
CA VAL A 141 16.34 -7.04 3.73
C VAL A 141 15.47 -7.38 2.53
N GLU A 142 16.09 -7.84 1.45
CA GLU A 142 15.36 -8.32 0.27
C GLU A 142 14.58 -9.61 0.54
N SER A 143 15.22 -10.55 1.24
CA SER A 143 14.61 -11.84 1.56
C SER A 143 15.11 -12.39 2.89
N ALA A 144 14.18 -12.91 3.67
CA ALA A 144 14.41 -13.61 4.93
C ALA A 144 13.10 -14.29 5.34
N LEU A 145 13.14 -15.09 6.41
CA LEU A 145 11.94 -15.64 7.04
C LEU A 145 11.92 -15.22 8.50
N TYR A 146 10.86 -14.53 8.91
CA TYR A 146 10.60 -14.22 10.31
C TYR A 146 9.37 -14.97 10.80
N ILE A 147 9.48 -15.56 11.99
CA ILE A 147 8.39 -16.25 12.67
C ILE A 147 8.31 -15.69 14.08
N ARG A 148 7.12 -15.26 14.50
CA ARG A 148 6.78 -14.98 15.89
C ARG A 148 5.88 -16.11 16.40
N PRO A 149 6.44 -17.10 17.11
CA PRO A 149 5.66 -18.19 17.68
C PRO A 149 4.70 -17.68 18.75
N ALA A 150 3.71 -18.52 19.11
CA ALA A 150 2.85 -18.23 20.27
C ALA A 150 3.63 -18.24 21.61
N SER A 151 4.83 -18.83 21.66
CA SER A 151 5.69 -18.85 22.85
C SER A 151 6.45 -17.54 23.11
N GLY A 152 6.58 -16.66 22.10
CA GLY A 152 7.26 -15.37 22.21
C GLY A 152 8.76 -15.37 21.86
N ASP A 153 9.38 -16.53 21.59
CA ASP A 153 10.78 -16.61 21.14
C ASP A 153 10.87 -16.43 19.62
N ASP A 154 10.88 -15.18 19.17
CA ASP A 154 10.93 -14.81 17.76
C ASP A 154 12.15 -15.39 17.05
N ILE A 155 11.94 -15.91 15.84
CA ILE A 155 12.95 -16.53 15.00
C ILE A 155 13.11 -15.71 13.72
N LEU A 156 14.34 -15.34 13.40
CA LEU A 156 14.73 -14.81 12.11
C LEU A 156 15.68 -15.80 11.44
N VAL A 157 15.32 -16.27 10.24
CA VAL A 157 16.21 -17.03 9.37
C VAL A 157 16.73 -16.10 8.28
N ALA A 158 18.06 -15.97 8.23
CA ALA A 158 18.75 -15.06 7.30
C ALA A 158 19.68 -15.83 6.36
N SER A 159 19.87 -15.27 5.16
CA SER A 159 20.80 -15.80 4.16
C SER A 159 22.26 -15.65 4.63
N PRO A 160 23.22 -16.35 4.01
CA PRO A 160 24.64 -16.19 4.33
C PRO A 160 25.16 -14.74 4.18
N LEU A 161 24.56 -13.95 3.28
CA LEU A 161 24.93 -12.54 3.10
C LEU A 161 24.34 -11.63 4.18
N GLU A 162 23.28 -12.09 4.83
CA GLU A 162 22.48 -11.30 5.77
C GLU A 162 22.68 -11.70 7.22
N ILE A 163 23.29 -12.86 7.49
CA ILE A 163 23.33 -13.45 8.83
C ILE A 163 24.08 -12.60 9.86
N ASP A 164 25.18 -11.97 9.48
CA ASP A 164 25.96 -11.14 10.41
C ASP A 164 25.27 -9.80 10.67
N ARG A 165 24.65 -9.22 9.64
CA ARG A 165 23.79 -8.04 9.80
C ARG A 165 22.59 -8.37 10.69
N ALA A 166 21.99 -9.55 10.50
CA ALA A 166 20.89 -10.03 11.32
C ALA A 166 21.26 -10.11 12.80
N ARG A 167 22.43 -10.66 13.11
CA ARG A 167 22.96 -10.72 14.48
C ARG A 167 23.21 -9.35 15.11
N ALA A 168 23.61 -8.38 14.31
CA ALA A 168 23.93 -7.04 14.80
C ALA A 168 22.69 -6.15 14.99
N GLU A 169 21.70 -6.26 14.09
CA GLU A 169 20.62 -5.28 13.95
C GLU A 169 19.23 -5.81 14.33
N SER A 170 19.01 -7.14 14.25
CA SER A 170 17.70 -7.71 14.47
C SER A 170 17.26 -7.69 15.94
N ARG A 171 15.97 -7.50 16.15
CA ARG A 171 15.28 -7.61 17.44
C ARG A 171 14.81 -9.04 17.75
N ALA A 172 14.95 -9.98 16.81
CA ALA A 172 14.51 -11.35 16.99
C ALA A 172 15.35 -12.07 18.06
N ALA A 173 14.71 -12.88 18.90
CA ALA A 173 15.38 -13.60 19.98
C ALA A 173 16.35 -14.68 19.46
N ARG A 174 16.02 -15.31 18.34
CA ARG A 174 16.79 -16.40 17.74
C ARG A 174 17.09 -16.10 16.29
N ILE A 175 18.37 -16.10 15.94
CA ILE A 175 18.85 -15.80 14.59
C ILE A 175 19.52 -17.05 14.04
N LEU A 176 18.96 -17.62 12.97
CA LEU A 176 19.41 -18.85 12.36
C LEU A 176 19.96 -18.59 10.97
N SER A 177 21.10 -19.22 10.65
CA SER A 177 21.53 -19.30 9.26
C SER A 177 20.66 -20.30 8.50
N PHE A 178 20.72 -20.25 7.16
CA PHE A 178 20.09 -21.26 6.30
C PHE A 178 20.48 -22.69 6.67
N ARG A 179 21.76 -22.92 7.01
CA ARG A 179 22.24 -24.23 7.44
C ARG A 179 21.56 -24.67 8.74
N ASP A 180 21.54 -23.80 9.74
CA ASP A 180 21.02 -24.13 11.08
C ASP A 180 19.50 -24.34 11.07
N ALA A 181 18.78 -23.62 10.21
CA ALA A 181 17.34 -23.78 10.01
C ALA A 181 17.00 -25.02 9.15
N GLY A 182 17.97 -25.56 8.41
CA GLY A 182 17.74 -26.61 7.42
C GLY A 182 16.94 -26.10 6.22
N TYR A 183 17.30 -24.91 5.72
CA TYR A 183 16.78 -24.34 4.48
C TYR A 183 17.10 -25.24 3.28
N ALA A 184 16.14 -25.38 2.37
CA ALA A 184 16.32 -26.06 1.10
C ALA A 184 15.80 -25.16 -0.03
N GLU A 185 16.55 -25.11 -1.13
CA GLU A 185 16.14 -24.35 -2.32
C GLU A 185 15.12 -25.16 -3.13
N LEU A 186 13.83 -24.86 -2.90
CA LEU A 186 12.68 -25.55 -3.50
C LEU A 186 11.94 -24.65 -4.51
N GLY A 187 12.48 -23.46 -4.79
CA GLY A 187 11.90 -22.46 -5.67
C GLY A 187 11.37 -21.23 -4.91
N PRO A 188 11.07 -20.14 -5.64
CA PRO A 188 10.94 -18.79 -5.09
C PRO A 188 9.92 -18.67 -3.95
N TYR A 189 8.78 -19.35 -4.06
CA TYR A 189 7.74 -19.34 -3.04
C TYR A 189 7.79 -20.53 -2.08
N ARG A 190 8.39 -21.65 -2.49
CA ARG A 190 8.36 -22.89 -1.71
C ARG A 190 9.45 -22.94 -0.64
N SER A 191 10.64 -22.40 -0.90
CA SER A 191 11.79 -22.52 0.00
C SER A 191 11.47 -22.00 1.42
N TYR A 192 11.03 -20.75 1.55
CA TYR A 192 10.65 -20.18 2.84
C TYR A 192 9.34 -20.75 3.39
N SER A 193 8.36 -21.08 2.54
CA SER A 193 7.06 -21.61 3.00
C SER A 193 7.19 -22.99 3.65
N VAL A 194 7.96 -23.89 3.04
CA VAL A 194 8.23 -25.22 3.58
C VAL A 194 9.05 -25.11 4.86
N LEU A 195 10.03 -24.20 4.91
CA LEU A 195 10.81 -23.94 6.10
C LEU A 195 9.95 -23.40 7.25
N ALA A 196 9.07 -22.44 6.99
CA ALA A 196 8.14 -21.89 7.98
C ALA A 196 7.23 -22.99 8.54
N ALA A 197 6.66 -23.82 7.67
CA ALA A 197 5.82 -24.94 8.08
C ALA A 197 6.61 -25.98 8.90
N LYS A 198 7.86 -26.27 8.53
CA LYS A 198 8.74 -27.17 9.29
C LYS A 198 8.97 -26.62 10.71
N LEU A 199 9.44 -25.37 10.83
CA LEU A 199 9.77 -24.75 12.11
C LEU A 199 8.54 -24.63 13.04
N LEU A 200 7.37 -24.29 12.49
CA LEU A 200 6.12 -24.26 13.26
C LEU A 200 5.69 -25.66 13.71
N ARG A 201 5.79 -26.68 12.84
CA ARG A 201 5.44 -28.07 13.20
C ARG A 201 6.34 -28.65 14.28
N GLU A 202 7.63 -28.33 14.27
CA GLU A 202 8.57 -28.71 15.34
C GLU A 202 8.14 -28.15 16.71
N GLN A 203 7.36 -27.06 16.73
CA GLN A 203 6.76 -26.46 17.91
C GLN A 203 5.30 -26.90 18.16
N GLY A 204 4.80 -27.89 17.40
CA GLY A 204 3.43 -28.38 17.50
C GLY A 204 2.37 -27.41 16.95
N GLN A 205 2.77 -26.41 16.15
CA GLN A 205 1.87 -25.43 15.54
C GLN A 205 1.56 -25.80 14.09
N ALA A 206 0.29 -25.67 13.70
CA ALA A 206 -0.18 -25.93 12.34
C ALA A 206 -1.01 -24.78 11.76
N GLU A 207 -1.14 -23.67 12.50
CA GLU A 207 -1.86 -22.46 12.09
C GLU A 207 -0.86 -21.32 11.99
N ALA A 208 -1.10 -20.35 11.10
CA ALA A 208 -0.30 -19.12 11.02
C ALA A 208 -1.16 -17.93 10.59
N ARG A 209 -0.80 -16.76 11.09
CA ARG A 209 -1.20 -15.48 10.51
C ARG A 209 -0.09 -14.93 9.63
N VAL A 210 -0.46 -14.18 8.60
CA VAL A 210 0.47 -13.52 7.68
C VAL A 210 0.06 -12.08 7.41
N SER A 211 1.00 -11.28 6.92
CA SER A 211 0.75 -9.91 6.47
C SER A 211 -0.22 -9.87 5.27
N PRO A 212 -1.06 -8.82 5.16
CA PRO A 212 -1.87 -8.57 3.96
C PRO A 212 -1.02 -8.17 2.75
N ARG A 213 0.27 -7.86 2.95
CA ARG A 213 1.23 -7.55 1.87
C ARG A 213 1.97 -8.79 1.36
N LEU A 214 1.75 -9.95 1.97
CA LEU A 214 2.39 -11.19 1.54
C LEU A 214 2.03 -11.48 0.08
N GLN A 215 3.05 -11.76 -0.74
CA GLN A 215 2.81 -12.15 -2.13
C GLN A 215 1.98 -13.44 -2.18
N ALA A 216 0.98 -13.48 -3.06
CA ALA A 216 0.01 -14.59 -3.14
C ALA A 216 0.68 -15.97 -3.29
N GLY A 217 1.81 -16.05 -4.02
CA GLY A 217 2.56 -17.30 -4.17
C GLY A 217 3.04 -17.89 -2.85
N TYR A 218 3.44 -17.07 -1.88
CA TYR A 218 3.79 -17.56 -0.54
C TYR A 218 2.56 -18.03 0.24
N LEU A 219 1.43 -17.32 0.13
CA LEU A 219 0.19 -17.75 0.79
C LEU A 219 -0.25 -19.14 0.32
N GLU A 220 -0.22 -19.39 -0.98
CA GLU A 220 -0.51 -20.69 -1.57
C GLU A 220 0.53 -21.73 -1.15
N ALA A 221 1.82 -21.42 -1.23
CA ALA A 221 2.88 -22.35 -0.86
C ALA A 221 2.88 -22.73 0.63
N LEU A 222 2.49 -21.82 1.54
CA LEU A 222 2.31 -22.12 2.96
C LEU A 222 1.12 -23.07 3.20
N ARG A 223 0.02 -22.89 2.46
CA ARG A 223 -1.15 -23.78 2.51
C ARG A 223 -0.86 -25.16 1.92
N ASP A 224 -0.14 -25.21 0.80
CA ASP A 224 0.38 -26.45 0.21
C ASP A 224 1.32 -27.19 1.17
N ALA A 225 2.09 -26.43 1.95
CA ALA A 225 2.90 -26.97 3.04
C ALA A 225 2.05 -27.37 4.27
N GLY A 226 0.72 -27.35 4.21
CA GLY A 226 -0.16 -27.90 5.24
C GLY A 226 -0.38 -26.99 6.45
N LEU A 227 -0.13 -25.68 6.35
CA LEU A 227 -0.52 -24.70 7.38
C LEU A 227 -1.95 -24.17 7.13
N ASP A 228 -2.73 -24.00 8.21
CA ASP A 228 -3.96 -23.18 8.20
C ASP A 228 -3.56 -21.70 8.28
N VAL A 229 -3.50 -21.04 7.11
CA VAL A 229 -3.04 -19.65 7.00
C VAL A 229 -4.19 -18.66 6.89
N GLU A 230 -4.20 -17.70 7.82
CA GLU A 230 -5.11 -16.56 7.87
C GLU A 230 -4.35 -15.25 7.59
N VAL A 231 -4.92 -14.38 6.75
CA VAL A 231 -4.36 -13.05 6.51
C VAL A 231 -4.87 -12.11 7.62
N ASP A 232 -3.95 -11.51 8.38
CA ASP A 232 -4.30 -10.55 9.42
C ASP A 232 -4.40 -9.15 8.81
N GLN A 233 -5.62 -8.74 8.43
CA GLN A 233 -5.85 -7.45 7.75
C GLN A 233 -5.44 -6.23 8.59
N SER A 234 -5.41 -6.38 9.92
CA SER A 234 -5.09 -5.32 10.87
C SER A 234 -3.68 -5.45 11.45
N LEU A 235 -2.81 -6.21 10.80
CA LEU A 235 -1.48 -6.53 11.31
C LEU A 235 -0.72 -5.26 11.71
N PHE A 236 -0.27 -5.23 12.97
CA PHE A 236 0.49 -4.14 13.58
C PHE A 236 -0.21 -2.78 13.65
N GLU A 237 -1.46 -2.62 13.22
CA GLU A 237 -2.13 -1.31 13.24
C GLU A 237 -2.20 -0.72 14.66
N ALA A 238 -2.60 -1.55 15.64
CA ALA A 238 -2.70 -1.12 17.04
C ALA A 238 -1.32 -0.83 17.65
N GLU A 239 -0.35 -1.68 17.36
CA GLU A 239 1.01 -1.61 17.89
C GLU A 239 1.73 -0.36 17.35
N ARG A 240 1.61 -0.10 16.03
CA ARG A 240 2.20 1.06 15.36
C ARG A 240 1.54 2.39 15.68
N ARG A 241 0.33 2.41 16.26
CA ARG A 241 -0.29 3.68 16.69
C ARG A 241 0.56 4.37 17.76
N HIS A 242 1.11 3.60 18.70
CA HIS A 242 1.91 4.11 19.80
C HIS A 242 3.40 3.90 19.52
N LYS A 243 4.12 5.00 19.33
CA LYS A 243 5.56 4.93 19.02
C LYS A 243 6.33 4.72 20.31
N THR A 244 7.31 3.82 20.25
CA THR A 244 8.36 3.74 21.27
C THR A 244 9.22 5.00 21.27
N ARG A 245 10.02 5.19 22.31
CA ARG A 245 10.96 6.32 22.37
C ARG A 245 11.98 6.27 21.22
N ASP A 246 12.52 5.10 20.94
CA ASP A 246 13.45 4.87 19.80
C ASP A 246 12.80 5.26 18.46
N GLU A 247 11.56 4.84 18.21
CA GLU A 247 10.84 5.22 16.99
C GLU A 247 10.55 6.73 16.93
N ALA A 248 10.18 7.34 18.06
CA ALA A 248 9.95 8.77 18.13
C ALA A 248 11.24 9.57 17.86
N ASP A 249 12.38 9.09 18.35
CA ASP A 249 13.69 9.71 18.11
C ASP A 249 14.12 9.57 16.64
N LYS A 250 13.88 8.40 16.02
CA LYS A 250 14.08 8.20 14.56
C LYS A 250 13.20 9.14 13.72
N ILE A 251 11.93 9.30 14.09
CA ILE A 251 11.03 10.27 13.43
C ILE A 251 11.58 11.69 13.56
N ARG A 252 12.01 12.09 14.77
CA ARG A 252 12.57 13.43 15.00
C ARG A 252 13.84 13.65 14.17
N HIS A 253 14.71 12.65 14.09
CA HIS A 253 15.92 12.72 13.29
C HIS A 253 15.61 12.93 11.79
N ALA A 254 14.69 12.13 11.25
CA ALA A 254 14.25 12.26 9.86
C ALA A 254 13.62 13.65 9.58
N GLN A 255 12.81 14.18 10.50
CA GLN A 255 12.23 15.52 10.38
C GLN A 255 13.31 16.61 10.39
N GLN A 256 14.28 16.54 11.30
CA GLN A 256 15.40 17.48 11.35
C GLN A 256 16.24 17.44 10.07
N ALA A 257 16.47 16.26 9.50
CA ALA A 257 17.15 16.11 8.22
C ALA A 257 16.35 16.77 7.08
N ALA A 258 15.04 16.53 7.02
CA ALA A 258 14.15 17.16 6.04
C ALA A 258 14.11 18.69 6.17
N GLU A 259 14.09 19.23 7.39
CA GLU A 259 14.14 20.68 7.65
C GLU A 259 15.45 21.31 7.17
N LYS A 260 16.59 20.64 7.43
CA LYS A 260 17.91 21.08 6.92
C LYS A 260 17.94 21.08 5.40
N ALA A 261 17.46 20.01 4.77
CA ALA A 261 17.38 19.89 3.32
C ALA A 261 16.50 21.00 2.72
N MET A 262 15.33 21.24 3.28
CA MET A 262 14.43 22.30 2.82
C MET A 262 15.03 23.69 3.02
N THR A 263 15.72 23.93 4.14
CA THR A 263 16.40 25.21 4.40
C THR A 263 17.46 25.51 3.35
N GLU A 264 18.21 24.50 2.90
CA GLU A 264 19.18 24.65 1.81
C GLU A 264 18.47 24.99 0.48
N ILE A 265 17.37 24.32 0.16
CA ILE A 265 16.57 24.62 -1.04
C ILE A 265 16.03 26.06 -1.01
N VAL A 266 15.51 26.51 0.12
CA VAL A 266 15.03 27.90 0.29
C VAL A 266 16.17 28.90 0.08
N ARG A 267 17.38 28.63 0.61
CA ARG A 267 18.55 29.49 0.39
C ARG A 267 19.02 29.52 -1.05
N LEU A 268 18.88 28.42 -1.80
CA LEU A 268 19.19 28.38 -3.22
C LEU A 268 18.19 29.20 -4.03
N LEU A 269 16.89 29.00 -3.77
CA LEU A 269 15.82 29.77 -4.40
C LEU A 269 15.97 31.28 -4.14
N ALA A 270 16.28 31.67 -2.90
CA ALA A 270 16.44 33.07 -2.52
C ALA A 270 17.65 33.76 -3.19
N ARG A 271 18.68 33.00 -3.57
CA ARG A 271 19.84 33.50 -4.32
C ARG A 271 19.64 33.47 -5.84
N GLY A 272 18.59 32.81 -6.31
CA GLY A 272 18.31 32.65 -7.72
C GLY A 272 17.95 33.97 -8.39
N GLU A 273 18.43 34.17 -9.61
CA GLU A 273 18.08 35.33 -10.43
C GLU A 273 17.04 34.94 -11.47
N ILE A 274 16.01 35.77 -11.64
CA ILE A 274 15.01 35.56 -12.69
C ILE A 274 15.53 36.14 -14.00
N ARG A 275 15.71 35.30 -15.01
CA ARG A 275 16.09 35.70 -16.38
C ARG A 275 15.21 34.96 -17.38
N GLU A 276 14.55 35.72 -18.26
CA GLU A 276 13.64 35.18 -19.28
C GLU A 276 12.52 34.29 -18.71
N GLY A 277 12.03 34.64 -17.52
CA GLY A 277 10.96 33.88 -16.84
C GLY A 277 11.41 32.56 -16.19
N LEU A 278 12.72 32.27 -16.20
CA LEU A 278 13.32 31.14 -15.50
C LEU A 278 14.16 31.62 -14.32
N LEU A 279 14.29 30.77 -13.29
CA LEU A 279 15.20 31.01 -12.18
C LEU A 279 16.58 30.43 -12.51
N TRP A 280 17.65 31.18 -12.24
CA TRP A 280 19.02 30.82 -12.57
C TRP A 280 19.91 30.87 -11.34
N ALA A 281 20.90 29.97 -11.28
CA ALA A 281 22.02 30.03 -10.34
C ALA A 281 23.30 29.56 -11.05
N ASP A 282 24.42 30.22 -10.78
CA ASP A 282 25.75 29.88 -11.31
C ASP A 282 25.78 29.62 -12.83
N GLY A 283 25.05 30.44 -13.59
CA GLY A 283 24.99 30.35 -15.05
C GLY A 283 24.18 29.17 -15.60
N LYS A 284 23.41 28.46 -14.77
CA LYS A 284 22.51 27.36 -15.20
C LYS A 284 21.07 27.60 -14.73
N PRO A 285 20.06 27.14 -15.50
CA PRO A 285 18.68 27.13 -15.04
C PRO A 285 18.50 26.26 -13.79
N MET A 286 17.81 26.79 -12.79
CA MET A 286 17.47 26.13 -11.55
C MET A 286 16.16 25.36 -11.73
N THR A 287 16.25 24.10 -12.14
CA THR A 287 15.08 23.24 -12.36
C THR A 287 14.63 22.56 -11.08
N SER A 288 13.41 22.03 -11.08
CA SER A 288 12.89 21.25 -9.94
C SER A 288 13.69 19.97 -9.71
N GLU A 289 14.15 19.32 -10.79
CA GLU A 289 14.99 18.12 -10.74
C GLU A 289 16.34 18.41 -10.10
N TRP A 290 16.95 19.56 -10.44
CA TRP A 290 18.21 19.99 -9.83
C TRP A 290 18.07 20.27 -8.33
N LEU A 291 16.99 20.96 -7.93
CA LEU A 291 16.68 21.19 -6.52
C LEU A 291 16.40 19.89 -5.78
N TYR A 292 15.65 18.97 -6.38
CA TYR A 292 15.39 17.66 -5.80
C TYR A 292 16.69 16.88 -5.60
N ALA A 293 17.56 16.82 -6.62
CA ALA A 293 18.85 16.16 -6.52
C ALA A 293 19.74 16.75 -5.41
N ARG A 294 19.72 18.09 -5.25
CA ARG A 294 20.46 18.77 -4.18
C ARG A 294 19.92 18.42 -2.79
N ALA A 295 18.59 18.36 -2.63
CA ALA A 295 17.96 17.94 -1.39
C ALA A 295 18.26 16.47 -1.08
N SER A 296 18.15 15.57 -2.06
CA SER A 296 18.46 14.14 -1.90
C SER A 296 19.91 13.90 -1.52
N LEU A 297 20.86 14.62 -2.14
CA LEU A 297 22.28 14.53 -1.78
C LEU A 297 22.51 14.93 -0.32
N LEU A 298 21.94 16.05 0.11
CA LEU A 298 22.07 16.51 1.49
C LEU A 298 21.43 15.55 2.49
N LEU A 299 20.28 14.95 2.15
CA LEU A 299 19.68 13.91 2.98
C LEU A 299 20.61 12.69 3.11
N ALA A 300 21.22 12.24 2.01
CA ALA A 300 22.17 11.12 2.04
C ALA A 300 23.43 11.41 2.88
N GLU A 301 23.90 12.66 2.90
CA GLU A 301 25.03 13.08 3.75
C GLU A 301 24.67 13.12 5.25
N LEU A 302 23.39 13.30 5.58
CA LEU A 302 22.91 13.38 6.97
C LEU A 302 22.62 12.01 7.60
N GLY A 303 22.50 10.95 6.79
CA GLY A 303 22.11 9.60 7.21
C GLY A 303 20.60 9.44 7.36
#